data_AF-A0A2M7K083-F1
#
_entry.id   AF-A0A2M7K083-F1
#
_cell.length_a   1.000
_cell.length_b   1.000
_cell.length_c   1.000
_cell.angle_alpha   90.00
_cell.angle_beta   90.00
_cell.angle_gamma   90.00
#
_symmetry.space_group_name_H-M   'P 1'
#
loop_
_entity.id
_entity.type
_entity.pdbx_description
1 polymer ?
#
loop_
_entity_poly.entity_id
_entity_poly.type
_entity_poly.pdbx_seq_one_letter_code
_entity_poly.pdbx_strand_id
1 'polypeptide(L)'
;MKRRDGELREALGNVGMDTVVKHRDGTWMVKRIFLYKFGRDAEKIAEKVVKALEKIGVKAEVLYAEEHWNPWPKDSWWEVGIKIQGGMK
;
A
#
# COMPACT_ATOMS: atom_id res chain seq x y z
N MET A 1 -8.79 13.40 13.93
CA MET A 1 -8.63 12.67 12.65
C MET A 1 -7.19 12.65 12.12
N LYS A 2 -6.39 13.73 12.24
CA LYS A 2 -4.99 13.82 11.74
C LYS A 2 -3.97 12.81 12.34
N ARG A 3 -4.17 12.30 13.56
CA ARG A 3 -3.23 11.34 14.20
C ARG A 3 -3.12 10.01 13.47
N ARG A 4 -4.24 9.46 12.98
CA ARG A 4 -4.27 8.14 12.32
C ARG A 4 -3.68 8.16 10.90
N ASP A 5 -3.70 9.29 10.19
CA ASP A 5 -3.04 9.39 8.88
C ASP A 5 -1.50 9.25 9.01
N GLY A 6 -0.94 9.70 10.13
CA GLY A 6 0.49 9.51 10.46
C GLY A 6 0.82 8.05 10.75
N GLU A 7 0.04 7.40 11.61
CA GLU A 7 0.19 5.97 11.95
C GLU A 7 0.07 5.07 10.72
N LEU A 8 -0.86 5.37 9.80
CA LEU A 8 -1.01 4.67 8.52
C LEU A 8 0.27 4.79 7.68
N ARG A 9 0.78 6.01 7.51
CA ARG A 9 2.01 6.26 6.74
C ARG A 9 3.21 5.56 7.37
N GLU A 10 3.32 5.58 8.69
CA GLU A 10 4.39 4.89 9.41
C GLU A 10 4.31 3.37 9.24
N ALA A 11 3.13 2.77 9.42
CA ALA A 11 2.93 1.34 9.22
C ALA A 11 3.25 0.89 7.78
N LEU A 12 2.83 1.68 6.79
CA LEU A 12 3.10 1.42 5.37
C LEU A 12 4.59 1.64 5.01
N GLY A 13 5.22 2.64 5.61
CA GLY A 13 6.68 2.86 5.50
C GLY A 13 7.48 1.70 6.10
N ASN A 14 7.05 1.17 7.26
CA ASN A 14 7.67 0.02 7.92
C ASN A 14 7.61 -1.27 7.10
N VAL A 15 6.66 -1.39 6.16
CA VAL A 15 6.62 -2.50 5.19
C VAL A 15 7.32 -2.22 3.86
N GLY A 16 7.99 -1.06 3.75
CA GLY A 16 8.82 -0.66 2.62
C GLY A 16 8.03 -0.14 1.43
N MET A 17 6.92 0.56 1.68
CA MET A 17 6.24 1.36 0.65
C MET A 17 6.97 2.70 0.52
N ASP A 18 7.27 3.09 -0.72
CA ASP A 18 8.04 4.30 -1.02
C ASP A 18 7.14 5.54 -1.10
N THR A 19 5.88 5.35 -1.52
CA THR A 19 4.91 6.43 -1.70
C THR A 19 3.57 6.03 -1.11
N VAL A 20 2.99 6.93 -0.34
CA VAL A 20 1.67 6.75 0.32
C VAL A 20 0.86 8.02 0.13
N VAL A 21 -0.16 7.95 -0.73
CA VAL A 21 -1.01 9.08 -1.09
C VAL A 21 -2.44 8.80 -0.63
N LYS A 22 -3.05 9.78 0.04
CA LYS A 22 -4.47 9.77 0.37
C LYS A 22 -5.21 10.60 -0.66
N HIS A 23 -6.18 10.01 -1.34
CA HIS A 23 -7.03 10.69 -2.30
C HIS A 23 -8.17 11.43 -1.60
N ARG A 24 -8.80 12.37 -2.33
CA ARG A 24 -9.90 13.19 -1.81
C ARG A 24 -11.14 12.36 -1.45
N ASP A 25 -11.35 11.25 -2.14
CA ASP A 25 -12.47 10.31 -1.92
C ASP A 25 -12.25 9.38 -0.70
N GLY A 26 -11.14 9.53 0.01
CA GLY A 26 -10.80 8.73 1.20
C GLY A 26 -10.11 7.40 0.90
N THR A 27 -9.86 7.09 -0.38
CA THR A 27 -9.01 5.96 -0.78
C THR A 27 -7.53 6.33 -0.61
N TRP A 28 -6.68 5.30 -0.59
CA TRP A 28 -5.24 5.46 -0.50
C TRP A 28 -4.57 4.69 -1.62
N MET A 29 -3.59 5.31 -2.25
CA MET A 29 -2.64 4.64 -3.13
C MET A 29 -1.34 4.44 -2.38
N VAL A 30 -0.84 3.22 -2.40
CA VAL A 30 0.50 2.87 -1.91
C VAL A 30 1.31 2.28 -3.03
N LYS A 31 2.54 2.77 -3.18
CA LYS A 31 3.42 2.40 -4.28
C LYS A 31 4.79 2.05 -3.77
N ARG A 32 5.39 1.03 -4.40
CA ARG A 32 6.75 0.59 -4.16
C ARG A 32 7.49 0.40 -5.48
N ILE A 33 8.65 1.04 -5.61
CA ILE A 33 9.57 0.86 -6.72
C ILE A 33 10.38 -0.43 -6.50
N PHE A 34 10.70 -1.11 -7.58
CA PHE A 34 11.53 -2.30 -7.51
C PHE A 34 12.44 -2.47 -8.71
N LEU A 35 13.51 -3.23 -8.51
CA LEU A 35 14.47 -3.56 -9.57
C LEU A 35 14.34 -5.00 -10.05
N TYR A 36 13.88 -5.90 -9.19
CA TYR A 36 13.75 -7.33 -9.48
C TYR A 36 12.52 -7.91 -8.79
N LYS A 37 11.77 -8.76 -9.51
CA LYS A 37 10.68 -9.55 -8.95
C LYS A 37 11.25 -10.81 -8.28
N PHE A 38 11.71 -10.70 -7.04
CA PHE A 38 12.15 -11.85 -6.23
C PHE A 38 10.96 -12.72 -5.78
N GLY A 39 10.16 -13.24 -6.73
CA GLY A 39 8.92 -13.97 -6.44
C GLY A 39 7.83 -13.12 -5.80
N ARG A 40 7.93 -11.79 -5.90
CA ARG A 40 6.94 -10.81 -5.45
C ARG A 40 6.13 -10.33 -6.65
N ASP A 41 4.82 -10.34 -6.48
CA ASP A 41 3.81 -9.83 -7.40
C ASP A 41 2.96 -8.78 -6.67
N ALA A 42 2.10 -8.09 -7.41
CA ALA A 42 1.24 -7.06 -6.85
C ALA A 42 0.32 -7.59 -5.72
N GLU A 43 -0.19 -8.82 -5.86
CA GLU A 43 -1.08 -9.45 -4.88
C GLU A 43 -0.38 -9.66 -3.53
N LYS A 44 0.85 -10.18 -3.52
CA LYS A 44 1.65 -10.34 -2.29
C LYS A 44 1.97 -9.01 -1.63
N ILE A 45 2.17 -7.95 -2.42
CA ILE A 45 2.36 -6.60 -1.88
C ILE A 45 1.06 -6.11 -1.23
N ALA A 46 -0.08 -6.33 -1.87
CA ALA A 46 -1.38 -5.96 -1.31
C ALA A 46 -1.68 -6.69 0.00
N GLU A 47 -1.41 -8.01 0.08
CA GLU A 47 -1.53 -8.75 1.33
C GLU A 47 -0.64 -8.18 2.44
N LYS A 48 0.60 -7.81 2.09
CA LYS A 48 1.55 -7.24 3.05
C LYS A 48 1.05 -5.89 3.58
N VAL A 49 0.48 -5.07 2.70
CA VAL A 49 -0.14 -3.78 3.03
C VAL A 49 -1.30 -4.00 4.01
N VAL A 50 -2.25 -4.88 3.69
CA VAL A 50 -3.40 -5.17 4.56
C VAL A 50 -2.95 -5.69 5.92
N LYS A 51 -2.05 -6.68 5.96
CA LYS A 51 -1.52 -7.23 7.23
C LYS A 51 -0.80 -6.16 8.08
N ALA A 52 -0.15 -5.18 7.46
CA ALA A 52 0.47 -4.07 8.19
C ALA A 52 -0.57 -3.18 8.87
N LEU A 53 -1.68 -2.91 8.17
CA LEU A 53 -2.79 -2.11 8.68
C LEU A 53 -3.57 -2.86 9.76
N GLU A 54 -3.81 -4.15 9.60
CA GLU A 54 -4.48 -4.98 10.60
C GLU A 54 -3.72 -5.02 11.93
N LYS A 55 -2.38 -5.04 11.89
CA LYS A 55 -1.52 -4.99 13.09
C LYS A 55 -1.71 -3.73 13.92
N ILE A 56 -2.11 -2.63 13.30
CA ILE A 56 -2.43 -1.38 13.99
C ILE A 56 -3.95 -1.19 14.20
N GLY A 57 -4.73 -2.26 14.04
CA GLY A 57 -6.18 -2.24 14.25
C GLY A 57 -6.98 -1.56 13.13
N VAL A 58 -6.40 -1.42 11.94
CA VAL A 58 -7.06 -0.82 10.78
C VAL A 58 -7.44 -1.91 9.78
N LYS A 59 -8.74 -2.01 9.47
CA LYS A 59 -9.23 -2.84 8.37
C LYS A 59 -9.20 -2.06 7.07
N ALA A 60 -8.65 -2.68 6.03
CA ALA A 60 -8.57 -2.10 4.70
C ALA A 60 -9.06 -3.12 3.67
N GLU A 61 -9.77 -2.61 2.68
CA GLU A 61 -10.19 -3.35 1.49
C GLU A 61 -9.23 -3.01 0.35
N VAL A 62 -8.74 -4.03 -0.36
CA VAL A 62 -7.93 -3.85 -1.56
C VAL A 62 -8.88 -3.58 -2.73
N LEU A 63 -8.74 -2.40 -3.35
CA LEU A 63 -9.50 -2.00 -4.53
C LEU A 63 -8.84 -2.53 -5.81
N TYR A 64 -7.52 -2.44 -5.86
CA TYR A 64 -6.70 -2.97 -6.94
C TYR A 64 -5.29 -3.25 -6.44
N ALA A 65 -4.60 -4.16 -7.14
CA ALA A 65 -3.19 -4.42 -6.98
C ALA A 65 -2.61 -4.66 -8.37
N GLU A 66 -1.73 -3.78 -8.81
CA GLU A 66 -1.13 -3.87 -10.14
C GLU A 66 0.37 -3.65 -10.10
N GLU A 67 1.03 -4.03 -11.19
CA GLU A 67 2.46 -3.88 -11.34
C GLU A 67 2.82 -3.44 -12.75
N HIS A 68 3.86 -2.62 -12.80
CA HIS A 68 4.53 -2.27 -14.03
C HIS A 68 5.95 -2.83 -14.00
N TRP A 69 6.29 -3.66 -14.97
CA TRP A 69 7.65 -4.11 -15.19
C TRP A 69 8.24 -3.38 -16.38
N ASN A 70 9.31 -2.64 -16.10
CA ASN A 70 10.15 -2.01 -17.11
C ASN A 70 11.61 -2.46 -16.88
N PRO A 71 12.23 -3.17 -17.84
CA PRO A 71 13.63 -3.57 -17.75
C PRO A 71 14.57 -2.36 -17.69
N TRP A 72 14.23 -1.31 -18.46
CA TRP A 72 14.97 -0.06 -18.53
C TRP A 72 14.13 1.05 -19.19
N PRO A 73 14.06 2.26 -18.64
CA PRO A 73 14.66 2.70 -17.37
C PRO A 73 14.10 1.94 -16.15
N LYS A 74 14.81 2.00 -15.02
CA LYS A 74 14.45 1.28 -13.79
C LYS A 74 13.32 2.00 -13.04
N ASP A 75 12.14 2.04 -13.65
CA ASP A 75 10.91 2.60 -13.10
C ASP A 75 9.83 1.52 -12.90
N SER A 76 10.24 0.26 -12.69
CA SER A 76 9.29 -0.80 -12.30
C SER A 76 8.68 -0.51 -10.92
N TRP A 77 7.38 -0.76 -10.78
CA TRP A 77 6.66 -0.48 -9.54
C TRP A 77 5.49 -1.42 -9.30
N TRP A 78 5.18 -1.65 -8.02
CA TRP A 78 3.92 -2.20 -7.55
C TRP A 78 3.07 -1.05 -7.02
N GLU A 79 1.78 -1.07 -7.30
CA GLU A 79 0.81 -0.12 -6.77
C GLU A 79 -0.40 -0.87 -6.22
N VAL A 80 -0.88 -0.43 -5.06
CA VAL A 80 -2.05 -0.99 -4.41
C VAL A 80 -2.96 0.15 -4.01
N GLY A 81 -4.20 0.07 -4.48
CA GLY A 81 -5.28 0.94 -4.04
C GLY A 81 -6.01 0.30 -2.87
N ILE A 82 -6.20 1.04 -1.78
CA ILE A 82 -6.92 0.56 -0.61
C ILE A 82 -8.00 1.54 -0.15
N LYS A 83 -9.07 1.01 0.42
CA LYS A 83 -10.10 1.77 1.11
C LYS A 83 -10.12 1.35 2.57
N ILE A 84 -9.99 2.31 3.48
CA ILE A 84 -10.12 2.03 4.90
C ILE A 84 -11.59 1.79 5.22
N GLN A 85 -11.92 0.62 5.75
CA GLN A 85 -13.29 0.30 6.15
C GLN A 85 -13.57 0.98 7.51
N GLY A 86 -14.47 1.97 7.48
CA GLY A 86 -14.98 2.64 8.66
C GLY A 86 -15.94 1.74 9.42
N GLY A 87 -15.42 0.94 10.34
CA GLY A 87 -16.20 0.14 11.27
C GLY A 87 -15.47 0.04 12.59
N MET A 88 -15.64 1.07 13.43
CA MET A 88 -15.27 0.99 14.84
C MET A 88 -16.04 -0.15 15.50
N LYS A 89 -15.32 -0.99 16.24
CA LYS A 89 -15.72 -1.23 17.62
C LYS A 89 -14.96 -0.24 18.48
#